data_AF-A0A4R9VBL7-F1
#
_entry.id   AF-A0A4R9VBL7-F1
#
_cell.length_a   1.000
_cell.length_b   1.000
_cell.length_c   1.000
_cell.angle_alpha   90.00
_cell.angle_beta   90.00
_cell.angle_gamma   90.00
#
_symmetry.space_group_name_H-M   'P 1'
#
loop_
_entity.id
_entity.type
_entity.pdbx_description
1 polymer ?
#
loop_
_entity_poly.entity_id
_entity_poly.type
_entity_poly.pdbx_seq_one_letter_code
_entity_poly.pdbx_strand_id
1 'polypeptide(L)' 'MVGIGASAGGIGALQKFFPEVPAGSGFAYVVIQHLDAEHESVLASIIQRCTSIATETAAEGIEIEP' A
#
# COMPACT_ATOMS: atom_id res chain seq x y z
N MET A 1 -1.73 3.99 -12.78
CA MET A 1 -1.08 3.13 -11.77
C MET A 1 0.17 3.84 -11.26
N VAL A 2 0.46 3.72 -9.96
CA VAL A 2 1.66 4.24 -9.29
C VAL A 2 2.31 3.09 -8.52
N GLY A 3 3.59 2.82 -8.76
CA GLY A 3 4.39 1.86 -7.99
C GLY A 3 5.22 2.54 -6.92
N ILE A 4 5.21 2.02 -5.69
CA ILE A 4 5.96 2.56 -4.55
C ILE A 4 6.84 1.46 -3.95
N GLY A 5 8.16 1.66 -3.98
CA GLY A 5 9.13 0.77 -3.35
C GLY A 5 9.62 1.32 -2.01
N ALA A 6 9.70 0.48 -0.99
CA ALA A 6 10.12 0.89 0.36
C ALA A 6 10.87 -0.22 1.13
N SER A 7 11.63 0.16 2.16
CA SER A 7 12.41 -0.76 3.01
C SER A 7 12.44 -0.23 4.46
N ALA A 8 13.61 -0.12 5.10
CA ALA A 8 13.74 0.42 6.45
C ALA A 8 13.09 1.83 6.58
N GLY A 9 12.21 1.99 7.56
CA GLY A 9 11.48 3.24 7.79
C GLY A 9 10.34 3.52 6.78
N GLY A 10 10.16 2.67 5.78
CA GLY A 10 9.17 2.83 4.71
C GLY A 10 7.73 2.93 5.20
N ILE A 11 7.36 2.11 6.18
CA ILE A 11 6.01 2.10 6.76
C ILE A 11 5.61 3.48 7.29
N GLY A 12 6.51 4.14 8.04
CA GLY A 12 6.23 5.47 8.58
C GLY A 12 6.10 6.54 7.50
N ALA A 13 6.78 6.39 6.36
CA ALA A 13 6.63 7.28 5.22
C ALA A 13 5.28 7.04 4.50
N LEU A 14 4.89 5.78 4.29
CA LEU A 14 3.60 5.41 3.70
C LEU A 14 2.42 5.92 4.56
N GLN A 15 2.53 5.81 5.89
CA GLN A 15 1.54 6.34 6.83
C GLN A 15 1.40 7.87 6.81
N LYS A 16 2.40 8.60 6.30
CA LYS A 16 2.33 10.06 6.10
C LYS A 16 1.86 10.42 4.69
N PHE A 17 2.14 9.57 3.71
CA PHE A 17 1.77 9.77 2.32
C PHE A 17 0.28 9.53 2.08
N PHE A 18 -0.22 8.36 2.45
CA PHE A 18 -1.58 7.94 2.10
C PHE A 18 -2.75 8.74 2.72
N PRO A 19 -2.61 9.41 3.89
CA PRO A 19 -3.63 10.35 4.37
C PRO A 19 -3.86 11.54 3.43
N GLU A 20 -2.83 11.94 2.67
CA GLU A 20 -2.87 13.09 1.77
C GLU A 20 -3.34 12.69 0.35
N VAL A 21 -3.60 11.40 0.10
CA VAL A 21 -4.07 10.89 -1.19
C VAL A 21 -5.60 10.82 -1.18
N PRO A 22 -6.29 11.59 -2.03
CA PRO A 22 -7.74 11.47 -2.17
C PRO A 22 -8.14 10.10 -2.71
N ALA A 23 -9.23 9.52 -2.18
CA ALA A 23 -9.75 8.24 -2.67
C ALA A 23 -10.12 8.29 -4.17
N GLY A 24 -10.56 9.45 -4.67
CA GLY A 24 -10.86 9.68 -6.09
C GLY A 24 -9.66 10.18 -6.91
N SER A 25 -8.42 9.85 -6.53
CA SER A 25 -7.21 10.31 -7.24
C SER A 25 -7.10 9.78 -8.68
N GLY A 26 -7.87 8.75 -9.04
CA GLY A 26 -7.83 8.12 -10.37
C GLY A 26 -6.61 7.24 -10.57
N PHE A 27 -5.95 6.80 -9.49
CA PHE A 27 -4.78 5.95 -9.54
C PHE A 27 -4.91 4.74 -8.61
N ALA A 28 -4.62 3.57 -9.17
CA ALA A 28 -4.25 2.40 -8.38
C ALA A 28 -2.81 2.52 -7.86
N TYR A 29 -2.58 2.16 -6.59
CA TYR A 29 -1.27 2.19 -5.93
C TYR A 29 -0.79 0.78 -5.62
N VAL A 30 0.39 0.41 -6.12
CA VAL A 30 1.04 -0.88 -5.83
C VAL A 30 2.25 -0.62 -4.94
N VAL A 31 2.23 -1.15 -3.73
CA VAL A 31 3.29 -0.93 -2.73
C VAL A 31 4.10 -2.21 -2.54
N ILE A 32 5.41 -2.11 -2.78
CA ILE A 32 6.38 -3.17 -2.55
C ILE A 32 7.27 -2.76 -1.39
N GLN A 33 7.01 -3.35 -0.23
CA GLN A 33 7.80 -3.14 0.97
C GLN A 33 8.72 -4.34 1.19
N HIS A 34 10.02 -4.10 1.32
CA HIS A 34 10.96 -5.11 1.77
C HIS A 34 10.64 -5.44 3.25
N LEU A 35 10.13 -6.64 3.48
CA LEU A 35 9.81 -7.23 4.78
C LEU A 35 10.57 -8.55 4.95
N ASP A 36 10.61 -9.03 6.19
CA ASP A 36 11.04 -10.38 6.49
C ASP A 36 10.08 -11.40 5.83
N ALA A 37 10.64 -12.38 5.13
CA ALA A 37 9.90 -13.38 4.38
C ALA A 37 9.20 -14.41 5.27
N GLU A 38 9.62 -14.56 6.54
CA GLU A 38 9.06 -15.56 7.45
C GLU A 38 7.70 -15.15 8.06
N HIS A 39 7.23 -13.93 7.81
CA HIS A 39 6.03 -13.38 8.42
C HIS A 39 5.01 -12.90 7.39
N GLU A 40 3.73 -13.22 7.64
CA GLU A 40 2.64 -12.67 6.85
C GLU A 40 2.63 -11.14 6.97
N SER A 41 2.58 -10.46 5.83
CA SER A 41 2.60 -9.01 5.78
C SER A 41 1.29 -8.43 6.31
N VAL A 42 1.37 -7.62 7.36
CA VAL A 42 0.23 -6.81 7.84
C VAL A 42 0.18 -5.42 7.19
N LEU A 43 0.95 -5.20 6.11
CA LEU A 43 1.10 -3.89 5.48
C LEU A 43 -0.23 -3.31 4.98
N ALA A 44 -1.05 -4.13 4.31
CA ALA A 44 -2.36 -3.69 3.82
C ALA A 44 -3.21 -3.14 4.98
N SER A 45 -3.32 -3.89 6.08
CA SER A 45 -4.02 -3.46 7.29
C SER A 45 -3.45 -2.18 7.93
N ILE A 46 -2.13 -1.97 7.86
CA ILE A 46 -1.50 -0.73 8.35
C ILE A 46 -1.90 0.45 7.48
N ILE A 47 -1.84 0.31 6.16
CA ILE A 47 -2.20 1.38 5.21
C ILE A 47 -3.71 1.66 5.28
N GLN A 48 -4.55 0.63 5.36
CA GLN A 48 -6.01 0.79 5.44
C GLN A 48 -6.45 1.74 6.57
N ARG A 49 -5.71 1.72 7.70
CA ARG A 49 -6.02 2.55 8.87
C ARG A 49 -5.76 4.05 8.64
N CYS A 50 -5.01 4.42 7.61
CA CYS A 50 -4.61 5.79 7.33
C CYS A 50 -5.05 6.28 5.95
N THR A 51 -5.90 5.54 5.23
CA THR A 51 -6.42 5.93 3.92
C THR A 51 -7.87 5.53 3.73
N SER A 52 -8.57 6.24 2.85
CA SER A 52 -9.92 5.88 2.41
C SER A 52 -9.93 5.03 1.14
N ILE A 53 -8.76 4.79 0.52
CA ILE A 53 -8.60 3.84 -0.59
C ILE A 53 -8.72 2.43 -0.02
N ALA A 54 -9.42 1.53 -0.74
CA ALA A 54 -9.46 0.13 -0.36
C ALA A 54 -8.07 -0.49 -0.53
N THR A 55 -7.59 -1.23 0.47
CA THR A 55 -6.27 -1.85 0.45
C THR A 55 -6.37 -3.33 0.74
N GLU A 56 -5.63 -4.11 -0.04
CA GLU A 56 -5.56 -5.56 0.07
C GLU A 56 -4.14 -6.04 -0.25
N THR A 57 -3.82 -7.25 0.21
CA THR A 57 -2.55 -7.88 -0.14
C THR A 57 -2.61 -8.34 -1.59
N ALA A 58 -1.70 -7.84 -2.42
CA ALA A 58 -1.63 -8.22 -3.82
C ALA A 58 -1.43 -9.74 -3.98
N ALA A 59 -2.18 -10.33 -4.89
CA ALA A 59 -2.09 -11.74 -5.26
C ALA A 59 -2.13 -11.89 -6.78
N GLU A 60 -1.70 -13.05 -7.26
CA GLU A 60 -1.74 -13.39 -8.68
C GLU A 60 -3.19 -13.32 -9.22
N GLY A 61 -3.36 -12.72 -10.40
CA GLY A 61 -4.64 -12.65 -11.09
C GLY A 61 -5.60 -11.56 -10.58
N ILE A 62 -5.22 -10.77 -9.58
CA ILE A 62 -6.00 -9.60 -9.15
C ILE A 62 -5.91 -8.52 -10.24
N GLU A 63 -7.07 -8.05 -10.72
CA GLU A 63 -7.17 -6.91 -11.64
C GLU A 63 -6.89 -5.60 -10.89
N ILE A 64 -6.11 -4.71 -11.51
CA ILE A 64 -5.70 -3.46 -10.87
C ILE A 64 -6.69 -2.35 -11.27
N GLU A 65 -7.46 -1.88 -10.28
CA GLU A 65 -8.47 -0.84 -10.46
C GLU A 65 -8.07 0.48 -9.77
N PRO A 66 -8.34 1.65 -10.39
CA PRO A 66 -8.16 2.97 -9.77
C PRO A 66 -9.21 3.36 -8.73
#